data_AF-A0A834LTN9-F1
#
_entry.id   AF-A0A834LTN9-F1
#
_cell.length_a   1.000
_cell.length_b   1.000
_cell.length_c   1.000
_cell.angle_alpha   90.00
_cell.angle_beta   90.00
_cell.angle_gamma   90.00
#
_symmetry.space_group_name_H-M   'P 1'
#
loop_
_entity.id
_entity.type
_entity.pdbx_description
1 polymer ?
#
loop_
_entity_poly.entity_id
_entity_poly.type
_entity_poly.pdbx_seq_one_letter_code
_entity_poly.pdbx_strand_id
1 'polypeptide(L)'
;MTPLDSPKSTNLEVMLDLELIAISWRKTGLVHLSRQAPSDAFLNCLLPLLKKIRRLDLKVVVAGICKTIDNDIPVIDKAFGFDIAIEEAQRAINAAHIESDTIENGIGLVKLMGRYSASRGVDCCLIPESPFYLKGPGGLFDYIEKRPEENGHMVIVIADGAGQQIKGVGGLQYA
;
A
#
# COMPACT_ATOMS: atom_id res chain seq x y z
N MET A 1 -13.96 -1.11 16.90
CA MET A 1 -14.41 -0.40 15.70
C MET A 1 -14.15 1.08 15.90
N THR A 2 -12.96 1.54 15.53
CA THR A 2 -12.70 2.98 15.38
C THR A 2 -13.48 3.48 14.16
N PRO A 3 -14.05 4.69 14.20
CA PRO A 3 -14.68 5.27 13.03
C PRO A 3 -13.60 5.49 11.98
N LEU A 4 -13.81 4.97 10.76
CA LEU A 4 -13.02 5.38 9.60
C LEU A 4 -13.10 6.90 9.50
N ASP A 5 -11.93 7.49 9.27
CA ASP A 5 -11.68 8.91 9.15
C ASP A 5 -12.66 9.66 8.25
N SER A 6 -12.84 10.92 8.62
CA SER A 6 -13.85 11.87 8.16
C SER A 6 -14.06 11.98 6.63
N PRO A 7 -15.32 12.06 6.15
CA PRO A 7 -15.62 12.38 4.76
C PRO A 7 -15.58 13.90 4.56
N LYS A 8 -14.39 14.48 4.33
CA LYS A 8 -14.28 15.94 4.07
C LYS A 8 -13.59 16.31 2.76
N SER A 9 -12.72 15.47 2.19
CA SER A 9 -12.06 15.74 0.90
C SER A 9 -12.88 15.30 -0.32
N THR A 10 -13.75 14.29 -0.17
CA THR A 10 -14.44 13.63 -1.28
C THR A 10 -15.51 14.50 -1.96
N ASN A 11 -16.07 15.49 -1.26
CA ASN A 11 -17.19 16.28 -1.80
C ASN A 11 -16.76 17.36 -2.79
N LEU A 12 -15.61 18.02 -2.58
CA LEU A 12 -15.19 19.13 -3.45
C LEU A 12 -14.65 18.61 -4.79
N GLU A 13 -13.83 17.55 -4.76
CA GLU A 13 -13.28 16.92 -5.96
C GLU A 13 -14.37 16.32 -6.85
N VAL A 14 -15.32 15.56 -6.26
CA VAL A 14 -16.44 14.99 -7.00
C VAL A 14 -17.31 16.09 -7.61
N MET A 15 -17.43 17.25 -6.96
CA MET A 15 -18.18 18.39 -7.47
C MET A 15 -17.46 19.07 -8.64
N LEU A 16 -16.13 19.21 -8.57
CA LEU A 16 -15.29 19.71 -9.67
C LEU A 16 -15.35 18.80 -10.90
N ASP A 17 -15.26 17.48 -10.70
CA ASP A 17 -15.39 16.49 -11.78
C ASP A 17 -16.74 16.63 -12.50
N LEU A 18 -17.82 16.86 -11.76
CA LEU A 18 -19.16 17.01 -12.33
C LEU A 18 -19.34 18.27 -13.18
N GLU A 19 -18.82 19.42 -12.71
CA GLU A 19 -18.85 20.66 -13.48
C GLU A 19 -18.03 20.52 -14.77
N LEU A 20 -16.84 19.94 -14.68
CA LEU A 20 -15.99 19.67 -15.85
C LEU A 20 -16.66 18.72 -16.85
N ILE A 21 -17.30 17.65 -16.38
CA ILE A 21 -18.07 16.74 -17.24
C ILE A 21 -19.24 17.48 -17.91
N ALA A 22 -20.00 18.28 -17.17
CA ALA A 22 -21.14 19.02 -17.72
C ALA A 22 -20.71 20.10 -18.73
N ILE A 23 -19.57 20.77 -18.49
CA ILE A 23 -18.99 21.75 -19.42
C ILE A 23 -18.48 21.06 -20.69
N SER A 24 -17.72 19.98 -20.53
CA SER A 24 -17.16 19.24 -21.66
C SER A 24 -18.27 18.63 -22.52
N TRP A 25 -19.24 17.95 -21.91
CA TRP A 25 -20.36 17.35 -22.62
C TRP A 25 -21.17 18.37 -23.43
N ARG A 26 -21.44 19.57 -22.87
CA ARG A 26 -22.13 20.65 -23.59
C ARG A 26 -21.38 21.13 -24.83
N LYS A 27 -20.05 20.98 -24.87
CA LYS A 27 -19.21 21.42 -25.99
C LYS A 27 -18.97 20.32 -27.02
N THR A 28 -18.84 19.07 -26.60
CA THR A 28 -18.34 17.98 -27.43
C THR A 28 -19.33 16.84 -27.64
N GLY A 29 -20.40 16.76 -26.84
CA GLY A 29 -21.32 15.62 -26.80
C GLY A 29 -20.72 14.32 -26.24
N LEU A 30 -19.45 14.33 -25.84
CA LEU A 30 -18.72 13.16 -25.35
C LEU A 30 -17.71 13.56 -24.27
N VAL A 31 -17.68 12.80 -23.16
CA VAL A 31 -16.69 12.99 -22.10
C VAL A 31 -16.06 11.65 -21.77
N HIS A 32 -14.73 11.62 -21.75
CA HIS A 32 -13.95 10.54 -21.18
C HIS A 32 -13.30 11.06 -19.89
N LEU A 33 -13.66 10.45 -18.76
CA LEU A 33 -13.02 10.70 -17.48
C LEU A 33 -12.30 9.43 -17.06
N SER A 34 -11.00 9.55 -16.84
CA SER A 34 -10.18 8.51 -16.24
C SER A 34 -9.77 8.95 -14.84
N ARG A 35 -10.08 8.13 -13.83
CA ARG A 35 -9.71 8.39 -12.44
C ARG A 35 -8.93 7.21 -11.89
N GLN A 36 -7.78 7.52 -11.28
CA GLN A 36 -7.03 6.59 -10.44
C GLN A 36 -7.57 6.66 -9.02
N ALA A 37 -7.85 5.50 -8.42
CA ALA A 37 -8.22 5.40 -7.01
C ALA A 37 -7.65 4.10 -6.40
N PRO A 38 -7.35 4.09 -5.09
CA PRO A 38 -6.91 2.89 -4.38
C PRO A 38 -8.00 1.81 -4.37
N SER A 39 -7.60 0.56 -4.15
CA SER A 39 -8.43 -0.66 -4.27
C SER A 39 -9.73 -0.60 -3.47
N ASP A 40 -9.68 -0.18 -2.22
CA ASP A 40 -10.78 -0.07 -1.27
C ASP A 40 -11.74 1.10 -1.56
N ALA A 41 -11.24 2.16 -2.22
CA ALA A 41 -12.02 3.36 -2.53
C ALA A 41 -12.51 3.42 -3.98
N PHE A 42 -12.03 2.58 -4.88
CA PHE A 42 -12.25 2.71 -6.31
C PHE A 42 -13.73 2.80 -6.70
N LEU A 43 -14.55 1.83 -6.27
CA LEU A 43 -15.99 1.84 -6.52
C LEU A 43 -16.69 2.98 -5.75
N ASN A 44 -16.26 3.25 -4.53
CA ASN A 44 -16.84 4.29 -3.68
C ASN A 44 -16.65 5.70 -4.25
N CYS A 45 -15.54 5.95 -4.97
CA CYS A 45 -15.31 7.20 -5.69
C CYS A 45 -16.21 7.33 -6.93
N LEU A 46 -16.48 6.24 -7.64
CA LEU A 46 -17.23 6.27 -8.91
C LEU A 46 -18.76 6.30 -8.72
N LEU A 47 -19.28 5.67 -7.67
CA LEU A 47 -20.72 5.54 -7.45
C LEU A 47 -21.48 6.88 -7.35
N PRO A 48 -21.01 7.90 -6.62
CA PRO A 48 -21.67 9.21 -6.57
C PRO A 48 -21.73 9.89 -7.94
N LEU A 49 -20.64 9.77 -8.72
CA LEU A 49 -20.53 10.33 -10.06
C LEU A 49 -21.54 9.68 -11.02
N LEU A 50 -21.58 8.34 -11.06
CA LEU A 50 -22.54 7.59 -11.88
C LEU A 50 -23.99 7.91 -11.54
N LYS A 51 -24.33 8.00 -10.24
CA LYS A 51 -25.67 8.38 -9.79
C LYS A 51 -26.06 9.77 -10.29
N LYS A 52 -25.12 10.72 -10.32
CA LYS A 52 -25.39 12.09 -10.76
C LYS A 52 -25.50 12.20 -12.28
N ILE A 53 -24.60 11.55 -13.04
CA ILE A 53 -24.68 11.45 -14.51
C ILE A 53 -26.05 10.90 -14.93
N ARG A 54 -26.51 9.83 -14.26
CA ARG A 54 -27.84 9.25 -14.51
C ARG A 54 -28.99 10.19 -14.19
N ARG A 55 -28.89 11.00 -13.12
CA ARG A 55 -29.92 12.02 -12.78
C ARG A 55 -29.98 13.16 -13.79
N LEU A 56 -28.85 13.48 -14.42
CA LEU A 56 -28.74 14.56 -15.41
C LEU A 56 -29.01 14.07 -16.85
N ASP A 57 -29.33 12.79 -17.04
CA ASP A 57 -29.56 12.14 -18.34
C ASP A 57 -28.42 12.38 -19.35
N LEU A 58 -27.19 12.45 -18.85
CA LEU A 58 -26.02 12.70 -19.68
C LEU A 58 -25.56 11.41 -20.35
N LYS A 59 -25.40 11.46 -21.68
CA LYS A 59 -24.80 10.36 -22.47
C LYS A 59 -23.27 10.42 -22.35
N VAL A 60 -22.75 9.93 -21.23
CA VAL A 60 -21.33 9.94 -20.88
C VAL A 60 -20.84 8.53 -20.59
N VAL A 61 -19.63 8.20 -21.05
CA VAL A 61 -18.95 6.96 -20.69
C VAL A 61 -17.96 7.26 -19.56
N VAL A 62 -18.05 6.52 -18.46
CA VAL A 62 -17.13 6.63 -17.34
C VAL A 62 -16.28 5.37 -17.30
N ALA A 63 -14.95 5.54 -17.33
CA ALA A 63 -13.99 4.46 -17.19
C ALA A 63 -13.12 4.74 -15.96
N GLY A 64 -13.17 3.86 -14.96
CA GLY A 64 -12.25 3.94 -13.83
C GLY A 64 -11.03 3.07 -14.07
N ILE A 65 -9.85 3.54 -13.64
CA ILE A 65 -8.63 2.73 -13.60
C ILE A 65 -8.25 2.51 -12.14
N CYS A 66 -8.40 1.28 -11.66
CA CYS A 66 -8.03 0.97 -10.28
C CYS A 66 -6.50 0.93 -10.15
N LYS A 67 -5.94 1.75 -9.26
CA LYS A 67 -4.49 1.82 -9.04
C LYS A 67 -4.18 1.31 -7.65
N THR A 68 -3.74 0.07 -7.57
CA THR A 68 -3.14 -0.53 -6.39
C THR A 68 -1.92 -1.33 -6.83
N ILE A 69 -0.87 -1.34 -6.01
CA ILE A 69 0.22 -2.31 -6.18
C ILE A 69 -0.04 -3.54 -5.32
N ASP A 70 -0.95 -3.50 -4.34
CA ASP A 70 -1.08 -4.51 -3.27
C ASP A 70 -1.87 -5.76 -3.68
N ASN A 71 -2.23 -5.87 -4.97
CA ASN A 71 -3.04 -6.94 -5.57
C ASN A 71 -4.24 -7.41 -4.73
N ASP A 72 -4.92 -6.45 -4.12
CA ASP A 72 -5.93 -6.66 -3.08
C ASP A 72 -7.36 -6.44 -3.60
N ILE A 73 -7.56 -6.48 -4.92
CA ILE A 73 -8.87 -6.28 -5.55
C ILE A 73 -9.55 -7.64 -5.75
N PRO A 74 -10.69 -7.94 -5.10
CA PRO A 74 -11.33 -9.27 -5.10
C PRO A 74 -11.81 -9.80 -6.46
N VAL A 75 -11.71 -9.01 -7.53
CA VAL A 75 -12.25 -9.31 -8.87
C VAL A 75 -11.19 -9.20 -9.98
N ILE A 76 -9.93 -8.90 -9.63
CA ILE A 76 -8.83 -8.79 -10.59
C ILE A 76 -7.73 -9.73 -10.13
N ASP A 77 -7.28 -10.63 -11.01
CA ASP A 77 -6.19 -11.57 -10.70
C ASP A 77 -4.86 -10.85 -10.44
N LYS A 78 -4.66 -9.71 -11.11
CA LYS A 78 -3.42 -8.94 -11.10
C LYS A 78 -3.63 -7.44 -11.27
N ALA A 79 -3.24 -6.68 -10.26
CA ALA A 79 -3.28 -5.22 -10.30
C ALA A 79 -2.15 -4.61 -11.15
N PHE A 80 -2.42 -3.43 -11.71
CA PHE A 80 -1.42 -2.70 -12.51
C PHE A 80 -0.23 -2.27 -11.64
N GLY A 81 0.98 -2.64 -12.08
CA GLY A 81 2.22 -2.31 -11.36
C GLY A 81 2.62 -3.31 -10.28
N PHE A 82 1.85 -4.38 -10.05
CA PHE A 82 2.18 -5.42 -9.07
C PHE A 82 3.52 -6.12 -9.37
N ASP A 83 3.75 -6.56 -10.62
CA ASP A 83 5.03 -7.20 -10.98
C ASP A 83 6.23 -6.29 -10.75
N ILE A 84 6.09 -5.03 -11.17
CA ILE A 84 7.15 -4.03 -11.02
C ILE A 84 7.43 -3.82 -9.53
N ALA A 85 6.38 -3.74 -8.69
CA ALA A 85 6.56 -3.63 -7.25
C ALA A 85 7.30 -4.85 -6.65
N ILE A 86 7.00 -6.06 -7.10
CA ILE A 86 7.72 -7.27 -6.68
C ILE A 86 9.18 -7.22 -7.13
N GLU A 87 9.45 -6.85 -8.38
CA GLU A 87 10.81 -6.76 -8.91
C GLU A 87 11.64 -5.73 -8.15
N GLU A 88 11.10 -4.54 -7.88
CA GLU A 88 11.80 -3.52 -7.10
C GLU A 88 12.01 -3.95 -5.64
N ALA A 89 11.03 -4.63 -5.03
CA ALA A 89 11.18 -5.18 -3.68
C ALA A 89 12.31 -6.22 -3.62
N GLN A 90 12.40 -7.11 -4.61
CA GLN A 90 13.47 -8.09 -4.70
C GLN A 90 14.84 -7.43 -4.89
N ARG A 91 14.94 -6.38 -5.72
CA ARG A 91 16.19 -5.62 -5.87
C ARG A 91 16.63 -4.99 -4.55
N ALA A 92 15.69 -4.39 -3.80
CA ALA A 92 15.98 -3.80 -2.49
C ALA A 92 16.42 -4.85 -1.46
N ILE A 93 15.75 -6.02 -1.42
CA ILE A 93 16.13 -7.14 -0.55
C ILE A 93 17.53 -7.66 -0.89
N ASN A 94 17.82 -7.87 -2.17
CA ASN A 94 19.12 -8.33 -2.61
C ASN A 94 20.23 -7.33 -2.26
N ALA A 95 19.98 -6.03 -2.42
CA ALA A 95 20.92 -4.99 -1.98
C ALA A 95 21.14 -5.06 -0.47
N ALA A 96 20.07 -5.13 0.34
CA ALA A 96 20.20 -5.26 1.79
C ALA A 96 20.97 -6.52 2.20
N HIS A 97 20.78 -7.64 1.50
CA HIS A 97 21.53 -8.86 1.76
C HIS A 97 23.02 -8.70 1.50
N ILE A 98 23.39 -8.13 0.34
CA ILE A 98 24.79 -7.86 -0.02
C ILE A 98 25.43 -6.92 1.00
N GLU A 99 24.77 -5.81 1.35
CA GLU A 99 25.30 -4.86 2.33
C GLU A 99 25.48 -5.48 3.72
N SER A 100 24.53 -6.31 4.16
CA SER A 100 24.58 -6.94 5.49
C SER A 100 25.65 -8.01 5.59
N ASP A 101 25.86 -8.77 4.52
CA ASP A 101 26.88 -9.83 4.45
C ASP A 101 28.31 -9.27 4.52
N THR A 102 28.52 -8.01 4.16
CA THR A 102 29.85 -7.37 4.18
C THR A 102 30.34 -6.94 5.57
N ILE A 103 29.45 -6.94 6.57
CA ILE A 103 29.74 -6.50 7.94
C ILE A 103 29.44 -7.65 8.89
N GLU A 104 30.36 -7.97 9.79
CA GLU A 104 30.13 -8.98 10.83
C GLU A 104 28.94 -8.56 11.72
N ASN A 105 27.98 -9.47 11.86
CA ASN A 105 26.67 -9.24 12.48
C ASN A 105 25.86 -8.12 11.82
N GLY A 106 26.03 -7.90 10.51
CA GLY A 106 25.31 -6.87 9.75
C GLY A 106 23.81 -7.15 9.69
N ILE A 107 22.99 -6.10 9.83
CA ILE A 107 21.53 -6.18 9.77
C ILE A 107 21.00 -5.28 8.66
N GLY A 108 20.34 -5.90 7.69
CA GLY A 108 19.71 -5.25 6.55
C GLY A 108 18.23 -5.07 6.79
N LEU A 109 17.76 -3.84 6.79
CA LEU A 109 16.35 -3.53 7.00
C LEU A 109 15.72 -2.98 5.72
N VAL A 110 14.65 -3.62 5.26
CA VAL A 110 13.90 -3.19 4.09
C VAL A 110 12.45 -2.96 4.46
N LYS A 111 11.99 -1.72 4.32
CA LYS A 111 10.56 -1.40 4.42
C LYS A 111 9.92 -1.50 3.04
N LEU A 112 8.88 -2.32 2.91
CA LEU A 112 8.07 -2.42 1.70
C LEU A 112 6.72 -1.75 1.94
N MET A 113 6.14 -1.13 0.90
CA MET A 113 4.73 -0.77 0.93
C MET A 113 3.88 -2.05 0.95
N GLY A 114 2.59 -2.00 1.29
CA GLY A 114 1.66 -3.11 1.05
C GLY A 114 1.82 -4.37 1.91
N ARG A 115 0.97 -5.37 1.63
CA ARG A 115 0.82 -6.62 2.40
C ARG A 115 1.61 -7.78 1.81
N TYR A 116 2.88 -7.56 1.46
CA TYR A 116 3.65 -8.56 0.73
C TYR A 116 4.35 -9.53 1.68
N SER A 117 4.26 -10.83 1.35
CA SER A 117 5.14 -11.84 1.91
C SER A 117 6.36 -12.01 1.02
N ALA A 118 7.55 -11.73 1.55
CA ALA A 118 8.81 -12.02 0.86
C ALA A 118 9.18 -13.49 1.13
N SER A 119 9.35 -14.30 0.07
CA SER A 119 9.50 -15.76 0.21
C SER A 119 10.94 -16.26 0.14
N ARG A 120 11.91 -15.44 -0.28
CA ARG A 120 13.30 -15.88 -0.50
C ARG A 120 14.31 -14.78 -0.13
N GLY A 121 15.36 -15.16 0.62
CA GLY A 121 16.49 -14.27 0.96
C GLY A 121 16.30 -13.37 2.17
N VAL A 122 15.28 -13.64 3.01
CA VAL A 122 14.94 -12.82 4.19
C VAL A 122 14.89 -13.72 5.42
N ASP A 123 15.52 -13.31 6.51
CA ASP A 123 15.52 -14.04 7.79
C ASP A 123 14.30 -13.74 8.65
N CYS A 124 13.73 -12.55 8.51
CA CYS A 124 12.54 -12.11 9.24
C CYS A 124 11.60 -11.31 8.34
N CYS A 125 10.35 -11.75 8.19
CA CYS A 125 9.33 -11.01 7.45
C CYS A 125 8.21 -10.60 8.42
N LEU A 126 8.07 -9.29 8.64
CA LEU A 126 7.03 -8.70 9.50
C LEU A 126 5.87 -8.23 8.62
N ILE A 127 4.71 -8.88 8.79
CA ILE A 127 3.49 -8.58 8.03
C ILE A 127 2.33 -8.21 8.96
N PRO A 128 1.37 -7.38 8.52
CA PRO A 128 0.20 -7.00 9.32
C PRO A 128 -0.62 -8.19 9.84
N GLU A 129 -0.67 -9.28 9.07
CA GLU A 129 -1.45 -10.49 9.37
C GLU A 129 -0.84 -11.34 10.49
N SER A 130 0.45 -11.18 10.77
CA SER A 130 1.18 -11.96 11.79
C SER A 130 1.62 -11.05 12.95
N PRO A 131 0.82 -10.96 14.03
CA PRO A 131 1.16 -10.10 15.15
C PRO A 131 2.44 -10.59 15.85
N PHE A 132 3.27 -9.63 16.28
CA PHE A 132 4.50 -9.87 17.02
C PHE A 132 4.64 -8.85 18.15
N TYR A 133 5.59 -9.10 19.05
CA TYR A 133 5.94 -8.20 20.15
C TYR A 133 7.46 -7.99 20.18
N LEU A 134 7.90 -6.86 20.71
CA LEU A 134 9.30 -6.46 20.64
C LEU A 134 10.17 -7.18 21.68
N LYS A 135 9.73 -7.21 22.94
CA LYS A 135 10.52 -7.63 24.11
C LYS A 135 9.93 -8.85 24.81
N GLY A 136 10.78 -9.70 25.35
CA GLY A 136 10.42 -10.92 26.08
C GLY A 136 10.92 -12.19 25.37
N PRO A 137 10.87 -13.35 26.04
CA PRO A 137 11.35 -14.61 25.45
C PRO A 137 10.59 -14.95 24.17
N GLY A 138 11.28 -15.06 23.03
CA GLY A 138 10.65 -15.27 21.72
C GLY A 138 10.09 -14.00 21.06
N GLY A 139 10.43 -12.82 21.59
CA GLY A 139 10.12 -11.53 20.96
C GLY A 139 11.06 -11.21 19.81
N LEU A 140 10.73 -10.16 19.05
CA LEU A 140 11.51 -9.75 17.88
C LEU A 140 12.97 -9.43 18.23
N PHE A 141 13.24 -8.75 19.35
CA PHE A 141 14.61 -8.41 19.74
C PHE A 141 15.43 -9.65 20.13
N ASP A 142 14.82 -10.61 20.83
CA ASP A 142 15.45 -11.89 21.17
C ASP A 142 15.80 -12.70 19.90
N TYR A 143 14.96 -12.60 18.85
CA TYR A 143 15.26 -13.20 17.55
C TYR A 143 16.39 -12.47 16.80
N ILE A 144 16.39 -11.14 16.81
CA ILE A 144 17.40 -10.31 16.14
C ILE A 144 18.78 -10.43 16.82
N GLU A 145 18.84 -10.65 18.13
CA GLU A 145 20.12 -10.86 18.83
C GLU A 145 20.76 -12.20 18.43
N LYS A 146 19.97 -13.28 18.32
CA LYS A 146 20.49 -14.63 18.03
C LYS A 146 20.87 -14.84 16.56
N ARG A 147 20.10 -14.25 15.63
CA ARG A 147 20.20 -14.61 14.22
C ARG A 147 21.52 -14.21 13.54
N PRO A 148 22.05 -12.98 13.74
CA PRO A 148 23.34 -12.59 13.20
C PRO A 148 24.50 -13.40 13.79
N GLU A 149 24.44 -13.81 15.06
CA GLU A 149 25.48 -14.64 15.67
C GLU A 149 25.58 -16.04 15.01
N GLU A 150 24.45 -16.58 14.55
CA GLU A 150 24.40 -17.88 13.87
C GLU A 150 24.84 -17.81 12.40
N ASN A 151 24.48 -16.73 11.71
CA ASN A 151 24.59 -16.62 10.25
C ASN A 151 25.66 -15.63 9.76
N GLY A 152 26.23 -14.80 10.64
CA GLY A 152 27.11 -13.69 10.31
C GLY A 152 26.36 -12.40 9.93
N HIS A 153 25.12 -12.50 9.47
CA HIS A 153 24.26 -11.36 9.10
C HIS A 153 22.77 -11.72 9.18
N MET A 154 21.91 -10.72 9.01
CA MET A 154 20.46 -10.89 9.00
C MET A 154 19.78 -9.89 8.07
N VAL A 155 18.76 -10.33 7.32
CA VAL A 155 17.87 -9.43 6.56
C VAL A 155 16.45 -9.47 7.12
N ILE A 156 15.92 -8.28 7.42
CA ILE A 156 14.58 -8.06 7.95
C ILE A 156 13.76 -7.26 6.94
N VAL A 157 12.60 -7.79 6.56
CA VAL A 157 11.61 -7.09 5.75
C VAL A 157 10.41 -6.70 6.60
N ILE A 158 9.99 -5.44 6.49
CA ILE A 158 8.82 -4.91 7.19
C ILE A 158 7.81 -4.40 6.16
N ALA A 159 6.65 -5.05 6.08
CA ALA A 159 5.52 -4.57 5.30
C ALA A 159 4.87 -3.34 5.97
N ASP A 160 4.39 -2.42 5.15
CA ASP A 160 3.70 -1.23 5.66
C ASP A 160 2.41 -1.65 6.37
N GLY A 161 2.28 -1.21 7.62
CA GLY A 161 1.21 -1.64 8.53
C GLY A 161 1.59 -2.76 9.51
N ALA A 162 2.75 -3.40 9.36
CA ALA A 162 3.23 -4.32 10.39
C ALA A 162 3.53 -3.56 11.69
N GLY A 163 3.08 -4.11 12.82
CA GLY A 163 3.36 -3.54 14.15
C GLY A 163 2.55 -2.28 14.51
N GLN A 164 1.49 -1.92 13.79
CA GLN A 164 0.62 -0.77 14.12
C GLN A 164 0.02 -0.84 15.54
N GLN A 165 -0.18 -2.05 16.05
CA GLN A 165 -0.67 -2.34 17.40
C GLN A 165 0.39 -2.15 18.51
N ILE A 166 1.67 -1.99 18.15
CA ILE A 166 2.77 -1.86 19.10
C ILE A 166 2.86 -0.39 19.55
N LYS A 167 2.35 -0.10 20.75
CA LYS A 167 2.41 1.24 21.36
C LYS A 167 3.87 1.66 21.56
N GLY A 168 4.28 2.78 20.94
CA GLY A 168 5.63 3.34 21.04
C GLY A 168 6.31 3.65 19.70
N VAL A 169 5.76 3.19 18.56
CA VAL A 169 6.32 3.45 17.22
C VAL A 169 5.68 4.66 16.52
N GLY A 170 4.54 5.15 17.03
CA GLY A 170 3.78 6.29 16.47
C GLY A 170 4.35 7.68 16.79
N GLY A 171 5.66 7.84 16.92
CA GLY A 171 6.26 9.12 17.29
C GLY A 171 7.77 9.09 17.39
N LEU A 172 8.48 8.77 16.31
CA LEU A 172 9.85 9.25 16.15
C LEU A 172 9.79 10.73 15.74
N GLN A 173 9.58 11.61 16.71
CA GLN A 173 10.12 12.96 16.61
C GLN A 173 11.64 12.79 16.72
N TYR A 174 12.33 12.90 15.60
CA TYR A 174 13.76 13.15 15.61
C TYR A 174 13.99 14.44 16.42
N ALA A 175 14.67 14.30 17.56
CA ALA A 175 15.26 15.42 18.28
C ALA A 175 16.52 15.88 17.56
#